data_AF-A0A7S1QE41-F1
#
_entry.id   AF-A0A7S1QE41-F1
#
_cell.length_a   1.000
_cell.length_b   1.000
_cell.length_c   1.000
_cell.angle_alpha   90.00
_cell.angle_beta   90.00
_cell.angle_gamma   90.00
#
_symmetry.space_group_name_H-M   'P 1'
#
loop_
_entity.id
_entity.type
_entity.pdbx_description
1 polymer ?
#
loop_
_entity_poly.entity_id
_entity_poly.type
_entity_poly.pdbx_seq_one_letter_code
_entity_poly.pdbx_strand_id
1 'polypeptide(L)'
;CGEHFASGELQKHRQSCWHLASCPVCGGEIVMYHGTSECNAASIVQEGRFRPSAGGMLGQGVYLSKDPRKARHYGSAVLQCIVSVGRVVKINRQGHPLQKSWSEHGYDTAWVPPNCGMVPSGLEEDCVLDPGRIQILGVL
;
A
#
# COMPACT_ATOMS: atom_id res chain seq x y z
N CYS A 1 -42.60 15.63 -32.40
CA CYS A 1 -41.20 15.66 -32.87
C CYS A 1 -40.36 16.12 -31.70
N GLY A 2 -39.59 15.28 -30.99
CA GLY A 2 -38.50 14.44 -31.49
C GLY A 2 -37.28 15.33 -31.79
N GLU A 3 -36.04 15.10 -31.36
CA GLU A 3 -35.36 13.98 -30.70
C GLU A 3 -33.99 14.46 -30.13
N HIS A 4 -33.54 13.82 -29.05
CA HIS A 4 -32.18 13.26 -28.78
C HIS A 4 -30.89 14.10 -28.61
N PHE A 5 -30.37 14.03 -27.37
CA PHE A 5 -29.04 13.54 -26.89
C PHE A 5 -27.71 13.86 -27.62
N ALA A 6 -26.75 14.41 -26.86
CA ALA A 6 -25.41 13.85 -26.54
C ALA A 6 -24.65 14.86 -25.64
N SER A 7 -24.41 14.63 -24.34
CA SER A 7 -23.33 13.85 -23.72
C SER A 7 -21.92 14.13 -24.26
N GLY A 8 -21.06 14.71 -23.42
CA GLY A 8 -19.61 14.56 -23.57
C GLY A 8 -18.77 15.79 -23.31
N GLU A 9 -18.67 16.24 -22.05
CA GLU A 9 -17.52 17.05 -21.63
C GLU A 9 -16.97 16.53 -20.29
N LEU A 10 -16.54 15.27 -20.32
CA LEU A 10 -15.70 14.64 -19.30
C LEU A 10 -14.34 14.39 -19.93
N GLN A 11 -13.38 15.29 -19.67
CA GLN A 11 -11.93 15.05 -19.61
C GLN A 11 -11.19 16.32 -20.03
N LYS A 12 -10.79 17.11 -19.03
CA LYS A 12 -9.49 17.79 -18.98
C LYS A 12 -9.30 18.32 -17.57
N HIS A 13 -8.09 18.16 -17.04
CA HIS A 13 -7.59 18.84 -15.85
C HIS A 13 -8.08 18.41 -14.46
N ARG A 14 -7.61 17.27 -13.95
CA ARG A 14 -7.20 17.13 -12.53
C ARG A 14 -5.95 16.26 -12.36
N GLN A 15 -5.01 16.37 -13.32
CA GLN A 15 -3.62 16.04 -13.03
C GLN A 15 -3.02 17.25 -12.28
N SER A 16 -2.24 16.96 -11.23
CA SER A 16 -1.52 17.91 -10.36
C SER A 16 -2.28 18.42 -9.14
N CYS A 17 -2.26 17.64 -8.05
CA CYS A 17 -2.16 18.12 -6.66
C CYS A 17 -1.85 16.94 -5.68
N TRP A 18 -0.92 16.04 -6.05
CA TRP A 18 -0.55 14.86 -5.23
C TRP A 18 0.75 15.04 -4.42
N HIS A 19 1.34 16.23 -4.43
CA HIS A 19 2.48 16.54 -3.59
C HIS A 19 2.06 17.62 -2.58
N LEU A 20 2.08 17.25 -1.30
CA LEU A 20 1.97 18.12 -0.12
C LEU A 20 0.55 18.51 0.33
N ALA A 21 -0.11 17.59 1.02
CA ALA A 21 -0.88 17.98 2.21
C ALA A 21 0.00 17.72 3.43
N SER A 22 0.40 18.81 4.07
CA SER A 22 1.51 18.91 5.02
C SER A 22 1.03 18.76 6.47
N CYS A 23 1.43 17.70 7.18
CA CYS A 23 1.66 17.74 8.64
C CYS A 23 2.52 16.52 9.09
N PRO A 24 3.57 16.67 9.92
CA PRO A 24 4.52 15.60 10.26
C PRO A 24 4.04 14.57 11.31
N VAL A 25 2.76 14.57 11.66
CA VAL A 25 2.17 13.69 12.67
C VAL A 25 0.74 13.40 12.19
N CYS A 26 0.30 12.14 12.25
CA CYS A 26 -1.02 11.58 11.85
C CYS A 26 -1.43 11.54 10.35
N GLY A 27 -1.23 10.36 9.72
CA GLY A 27 -2.30 9.58 9.07
C GLY A 27 -2.88 10.07 7.75
N GLY A 28 -2.16 9.86 6.64
CA GLY A 28 -2.74 9.92 5.30
C GLY A 28 -3.34 8.57 4.87
N GLU A 29 -4.47 8.60 4.17
CA GLU A 29 -4.96 7.45 3.41
C GLU A 29 -4.28 7.38 2.05
N ILE A 30 -3.70 6.23 1.72
CA ILE A 30 -2.95 6.03 0.48
C ILE A 30 -3.49 4.80 -0.25
N VAL A 31 -3.69 4.91 -1.56
CA VAL A 31 -3.98 3.74 -2.39
C VAL A 31 -2.71 2.91 -2.55
N MET A 32 -2.77 1.65 -2.13
CA MET A 32 -1.68 0.68 -2.25
C MET A 32 -2.21 -0.65 -2.82
N TYR A 33 -1.27 -1.53 -3.17
CA TYR A 33 -1.53 -2.79 -3.85
C TYR A 33 -0.81 -3.93 -3.14
N HIS A 34 -1.52 -5.04 -2.96
CA HIS A 34 -0.99 -6.29 -2.41
C HIS A 34 -1.13 -7.41 -3.44
N GLY A 35 0.01 -7.94 -3.90
CA GLY A 35 0.02 -9.09 -4.81
C GLY A 35 0.04 -10.40 -4.04
N THR A 36 -0.82 -11.34 -4.45
CA THR A 36 -0.91 -12.67 -3.85
C THR A 36 -1.54 -13.66 -4.83
N SER A 37 -1.65 -14.94 -4.47
CA SER A 37 -2.36 -15.92 -5.29
C SER A 37 -3.87 -15.63 -5.33
N GLU A 38 -4.55 -16.05 -6.40
CA GLU A 38 -6.02 -15.93 -6.50
C GLU A 38 -6.77 -16.54 -5.31
N CYS A 39 -6.33 -17.69 -4.82
CA CYS A 39 -6.95 -18.33 -3.65
C CYS A 39 -6.80 -17.49 -2.37
N ASN A 40 -5.64 -16.87 -2.16
CA ASN A 40 -5.42 -15.97 -1.02
C ASN A 40 -6.22 -14.68 -1.19
N ALA A 41 -6.27 -14.10 -2.38
CA ALA A 41 -7.06 -12.91 -2.66
C ALA A 41 -8.56 -13.18 -2.39
N ALA A 42 -9.08 -14.32 -2.84
CA ALA A 42 -10.45 -14.75 -2.58
C ALA A 42 -10.72 -14.91 -1.08
N SER A 43 -9.81 -15.55 -0.33
CA SER A 43 -9.92 -15.70 1.13
C SER A 43 -9.89 -14.35 1.86
N ILE A 44 -9.00 -13.43 1.46
CA ILE A 44 -8.91 -12.09 2.06
C ILE A 44 -10.20 -11.30 1.83
N VAL A 45 -10.76 -11.36 0.61
CA VAL A 45 -12.03 -10.70 0.28
C VAL A 45 -13.20 -11.34 1.03
N GLN A 46 -13.25 -12.68 1.10
CA GLN A 46 -14.32 -13.41 1.79
C GLN A 46 -14.31 -13.16 3.30
N GLU A 47 -13.13 -13.11 3.92
CA GLU A 47 -12.98 -12.81 5.35
C GLU A 47 -13.06 -11.30 5.65
N GLY A 48 -12.97 -10.44 4.63
CA GLY A 48 -12.95 -8.99 4.78
C GLY A 48 -11.72 -8.45 5.50
N ARG A 49 -10.63 -9.22 5.59
CA ARG A 49 -9.43 -8.84 6.36
C ARG A 49 -8.17 -9.52 5.85
N PHE A 50 -7.03 -8.86 6.06
CA PHE A 50 -5.72 -9.47 5.89
C PHE A 50 -5.29 -10.27 7.13
N ARG A 51 -4.40 -11.24 6.90
CA ARG A 51 -3.64 -11.90 7.96
C ARG A 51 -2.18 -11.43 7.84
N PRO A 52 -1.58 -10.84 8.89
CA PRO A 52 -0.19 -10.40 8.84
C PRO A 52 0.75 -11.57 8.57
N SER A 53 1.80 -11.32 7.80
CA SER A 53 2.94 -12.24 7.72
C SER A 53 3.60 -12.36 9.10
N ALA A 54 4.10 -13.54 9.45
CA ALA A 54 4.86 -13.77 10.68
C ALA A 54 6.24 -13.07 10.68
N GLY A 55 6.70 -12.58 9.52
CA GLY A 55 7.98 -11.89 9.39
C GLY A 55 8.21 -11.31 8.00
N GLY A 56 9.48 -11.05 7.70
CA GLY A 56 9.93 -10.46 6.43
C GLY A 56 11.09 -9.50 6.64
N MET A 57 11.44 -8.77 5.59
CA MET A 57 12.53 -7.79 5.64
C MET A 57 12.27 -6.70 6.68
N LEU A 58 11.00 -6.34 6.89
CA LEU A 58 10.53 -5.33 7.84
C LEU A 58 9.87 -5.96 9.08
N GLY A 59 9.99 -7.26 9.30
CA GLY A 59 9.27 -7.95 10.39
C GLY A 59 7.81 -8.26 10.05
N GLN A 60 7.00 -8.49 11.08
CA GLN A 60 5.58 -8.85 10.95
C GLN A 60 4.74 -7.69 10.43
N GLY A 61 3.77 -8.01 9.57
CA GLY A 61 2.80 -7.05 9.04
C GLY A 61 2.24 -7.49 7.69
N VAL A 62 1.44 -6.62 7.08
CA VAL A 62 0.94 -6.75 5.72
C VAL A 62 1.79 -5.89 4.80
N TYR A 63 2.36 -6.50 3.77
CA TYR A 63 3.26 -5.84 2.83
C TYR A 63 2.48 -5.32 1.62
N LEU A 64 2.63 -4.03 1.31
CA LEU A 64 1.98 -3.39 0.18
C LEU A 64 2.97 -2.52 -0.60
N SER A 65 2.56 -2.11 -1.79
CA SER A 65 3.30 -1.23 -2.68
C SER A 65 2.36 -0.19 -3.27
N LYS A 66 2.84 1.04 -3.46
CA LYS A 66 2.16 2.09 -4.24
C LYS A 66 2.22 1.82 -5.74
N ASP A 67 3.15 0.99 -6.21
CA ASP A 67 3.22 0.55 -7.61
C ASP A 67 2.49 -0.80 -7.80
N PRO A 68 1.40 -0.87 -8.58
CA PRO A 68 0.69 -2.12 -8.85
C PRO A 68 1.53 -3.11 -9.67
N ARG A 69 2.47 -2.63 -10.49
CA ARG A 69 3.37 -3.50 -11.27
C ARG A 69 4.34 -4.23 -10.36
N LYS A 70 4.80 -3.57 -9.27
CA LYS A 70 5.57 -4.24 -8.22
C LYS A 70 4.73 -5.35 -7.58
N ALA A 71 3.49 -5.05 -7.21
CA ALA A 71 2.61 -6.02 -6.56
C ALA A 71 2.40 -7.27 -7.43
N ARG A 72 2.28 -7.13 -8.75
CA ARG A 72 2.15 -8.28 -9.69
C ARG A 72 3.31 -9.28 -9.65
N HIS A 73 4.48 -8.91 -9.12
CA HIS A 73 5.58 -9.87 -8.95
C HIS A 73 5.33 -10.89 -7.84
N TYR A 74 4.35 -10.66 -6.95
CA TYR A 74 4.09 -11.49 -5.77
C TYR A 74 2.90 -12.45 -5.94
N GLY A 75 2.20 -12.40 -7.08
CA GLY A 75 1.12 -13.35 -7.36
C GLY A 75 0.28 -12.99 -8.58
N SER A 76 -0.64 -13.89 -8.92
CA SER A 76 -1.52 -13.74 -10.09
C SER A 76 -2.69 -12.78 -9.88
N ALA A 77 -3.02 -12.43 -8.62
CA ALA A 77 -4.05 -11.46 -8.27
C ALA A 77 -3.44 -10.27 -7.52
N VAL A 78 -3.99 -9.07 -7.75
CA VAL A 78 -3.59 -7.86 -7.03
C VAL A 78 -4.79 -7.24 -6.33
N LEU A 79 -4.72 -7.11 -5.01
CA LEU A 79 -5.71 -6.38 -4.22
C LEU A 79 -5.37 -4.89 -4.21
N GLN A 80 -6.31 -4.06 -4.66
CA GLN A 80 -6.23 -2.61 -4.48
C GLN A 80 -6.84 -2.24 -3.12
N CYS A 81 -6.12 -1.43 -2.34
CA CYS A 81 -6.49 -1.08 -0.97
C CYS A 81 -6.37 0.42 -0.71
N ILE A 82 -7.20 0.94 0.20
CA ILE A 82 -6.95 2.22 0.88
C ILE A 82 -6.29 1.90 2.22
N VAL A 83 -5.15 2.52 2.49
CA VAL A 83 -4.34 2.24 3.68
C VAL A 83 -4.20 3.49 4.54
N SER A 84 -4.67 3.41 5.78
CA SER A 84 -4.45 4.41 6.82
C SER A 84 -3.06 4.21 7.46
N VAL A 85 -2.04 4.91 6.96
CA VAL A 85 -0.63 4.60 7.28
C VAL A 85 -0.19 4.94 8.72
N GLY A 86 -0.98 5.74 9.44
CA GLY A 86 -0.69 6.11 10.83
C GLY A 86 0.67 6.79 10.99
N ARG A 87 1.43 6.39 12.02
CA ARG A 87 2.80 6.85 12.25
C ARG A 87 3.78 6.00 11.44
N VAL A 88 4.46 6.64 10.49
CA VAL A 88 5.38 5.97 9.56
C VAL A 88 6.82 6.12 10.02
N VAL A 89 7.60 5.04 10.00
CA VAL A 89 9.07 5.09 10.08
C VAL A 89 9.68 4.81 8.71
N LYS A 90 10.72 5.57 8.37
CA LYS A 90 11.51 5.33 7.16
C LYS A 90 12.62 4.33 7.46
N ILE A 91 12.67 3.22 6.72
CA ILE A 91 13.71 2.19 6.79
C ILE A 91 14.52 2.23 5.48
N ASN A 92 15.68 2.90 5.50
CA ASN A 92 16.40 3.30 4.28
C ASN A 92 17.77 2.63 4.07
N ARG A 93 18.08 1.56 4.83
CA ARG A 93 19.31 0.79 4.68
C ARG A 93 19.17 -0.57 5.36
N GLN A 94 19.89 -1.56 4.85
CA GLN A 94 20.02 -2.84 5.54
C GLN A 94 20.69 -2.65 6.91
N GLY A 95 20.19 -3.36 7.92
CA GLY A 95 20.65 -3.21 9.30
C GLY A 95 20.18 -1.91 9.95
N HIS A 96 19.10 -1.29 9.47
CA HIS A 96 18.49 -0.16 10.16
C HIS A 96 18.08 -0.57 11.59
N PRO A 97 18.36 0.24 12.63
CA PRO A 97 18.09 -0.14 14.03
C PRO A 97 16.64 -0.55 14.30
N LEU A 98 15.71 0.08 13.57
CA LEU A 98 14.27 -0.19 13.68
C LEU A 98 13.74 -1.12 12.58
N GLN A 99 14.59 -1.77 11.78
CA GLN A 99 14.17 -2.53 10.59
C GLN A 99 13.08 -3.56 10.90
N LYS A 100 13.16 -4.24 12.06
CA LYS A 100 12.18 -5.25 12.48
C LYS A 100 11.48 -4.95 13.81
N SER A 101 11.88 -3.89 14.51
CA SER A 101 11.39 -3.52 15.85
C SER A 101 10.59 -2.21 15.86
N TRP A 102 10.31 -1.63 14.69
CA TRP A 102 9.57 -0.37 14.58
C TRP A 102 8.20 -0.41 15.25
N SER A 103 7.50 -1.55 15.22
CA SER A 103 6.20 -1.71 15.87
C SER A 103 6.29 -1.54 17.39
N GLU A 104 7.35 -2.07 18.01
CA GLU A 104 7.64 -1.91 19.45
C GLU A 104 7.93 -0.45 19.83
N HIS A 105 8.28 0.39 18.85
CA HIS A 105 8.54 1.82 19.02
C HIS A 105 7.32 2.69 18.71
N GLY A 106 6.14 2.06 18.56
CA GLY A 106 4.86 2.73 18.37
C GLY A 106 4.65 3.29 16.96
N TYR A 107 5.30 2.71 15.95
CA TYR A 107 5.02 2.99 14.54
C TYR A 107 3.96 2.03 14.01
N ASP A 108 3.09 2.54 13.14
CA ASP A 108 2.02 1.77 12.50
C ASP A 108 2.45 1.18 11.15
N THR A 109 3.38 1.86 10.47
CA THR A 109 3.90 1.46 9.17
C THR A 109 5.41 1.64 9.11
N ALA A 110 6.13 0.65 8.61
CA ALA A 110 7.50 0.81 8.12
C ALA A 110 7.50 1.01 6.61
N TRP A 111 8.20 2.04 6.15
CA TRP A 111 8.30 2.38 4.73
C TRP A 111 9.75 2.35 4.24
N VAL A 112 9.97 1.59 3.17
CA VAL A 112 11.22 1.54 2.41
C VAL A 112 11.09 2.51 1.23
N PRO A 113 11.91 3.58 1.16
CA PRO A 113 11.92 4.48 0.03
C PRO A 113 12.55 3.81 -1.20
N PRO A 114 12.23 4.27 -2.42
CA PRO A 114 12.87 3.76 -3.62
C PRO A 114 14.38 4.08 -3.61
N ASN A 115 15.17 3.22 -4.26
CA ASN A 115 16.60 3.37 -4.53
C ASN A 115 17.48 3.60 -3.28
N CYS A 116 17.09 3.05 -2.13
CA CYS A 116 17.88 3.17 -0.88
C CYS A 116 18.75 1.95 -0.56
N GLY A 117 18.83 0.96 -1.46
CA GLY A 117 19.63 -0.25 -1.25
C GLY A 117 19.01 -1.27 -0.28
N MET A 118 17.74 -1.10 0.11
CA MET A 118 17.01 -2.09 0.91
C MET A 118 16.68 -3.36 0.12
N VAL A 119 16.25 -3.21 -1.14
CA VAL A 119 15.90 -4.32 -2.04
C VAL A 119 16.64 -4.20 -3.37
N PRO A 120 17.04 -5.32 -4.01
CA PRO A 120 17.77 -5.29 -5.28
C PRO A 120 17.03 -4.55 -6.40
N SER A 121 15.70 -4.60 -6.40
CA SER A 121 14.86 -3.91 -7.40
C SER A 121 14.87 -2.39 -7.26
N GLY A 122 15.34 -1.84 -6.13
CA GLY A 122 15.23 -0.42 -5.82
C GLY A 122 13.79 0.08 -5.63
N LEU A 123 12.79 -0.79 -5.64
CA LEU A 123 11.40 -0.38 -5.52
C LEU A 123 10.98 -0.22 -4.06
N GLU A 124 10.09 0.74 -3.82
CA GLU A 124 9.57 1.07 -2.49
C GLU A 124 8.68 -0.04 -1.91
N GLU A 125 8.57 -0.13 -0.58
CA GLU A 125 7.75 -1.13 0.10
C GLU A 125 7.20 -0.58 1.40
N ASP A 126 5.93 -0.83 1.68
CA ASP A 126 5.30 -0.53 2.96
C ASP A 126 4.99 -1.85 3.69
N CYS A 127 5.18 -1.86 5.01
CA CYS A 127 4.74 -2.93 5.91
C CYS A 127 3.87 -2.32 7.01
N VAL A 128 2.59 -2.66 7.00
CA VAL A 128 1.58 -2.14 7.93
C VAL A 128 1.35 -3.17 9.03
N LEU A 129 1.42 -2.73 10.30
CA LEU A 129 1.32 -3.63 11.45
C LEU A 129 -0.07 -4.24 11.58
N ASP A 130 -1.09 -3.37 11.56
CA ASP A 130 -2.48 -3.73 11.83
C ASP A 130 -3.29 -3.82 10.53
N PRO A 131 -3.79 -5.03 10.17
CA PRO A 131 -4.72 -5.21 9.06
C PRO A 131 -5.97 -4.32 9.11
N GLY A 132 -6.42 -3.92 10.30
CA GLY A 132 -7.58 -3.04 10.47
C GLY A 132 -7.40 -1.65 9.84
N ARG A 133 -6.17 -1.29 9.48
CA ARG A 133 -5.83 -0.05 8.75
C ARG A 133 -5.95 -0.17 7.24
N ILE A 134 -6.33 -1.34 6.72
CA ILE A 134 -6.33 -1.66 5.29
C ILE A 134 -7.75 -1.98 4.85
N GLN A 135 -8.33 -1.09 4.04
CA GLN A 135 -9.61 -1.32 3.40
C GLN A 135 -9.40 -1.86 1.99
N ILE A 136 -10.00 -3.01 1.68
CA ILE A 136 -9.96 -3.62 0.35
C ILE A 136 -10.98 -2.90 -0.54
N LEU A 137 -10.54 -2.42 -1.70
CA LEU A 137 -11.39 -1.82 -2.72
C LEU A 137 -11.82 -2.81 -3.80
N GLY A 138 -10.96 -3.77 -4.13
CA GLY A 138 -11.22 -4.76 -5.17
C GLY A 138 -9.99 -5.56 -5.58
N VAL A 139 -10.19 -6.43 -6.56
CA VAL A 139 -9.15 -7.28 -7.18
C VAL A 139 -8.91 -6.81 -8.62
N LEU A 140 -7.65 -6.72 -9.03
CA LEU A 140 -7.17 -6.33 -10.37
C LEU A 140 -6.55 -7.50 -11.12
#